data_AF-A0A1H5TAZ1-F1
#
_entry.id   AF-A0A1H5TAZ1-F1
#
_cell.length_a   1.000
_cell.length_b   1.000
_cell.length_c   1.000
_cell.angle_alpha   90.00
_cell.angle_beta   90.00
_cell.angle_gamma   90.00
#
_symmetry.space_group_name_H-M   'P 1'
#
loop_
_entity.id
_entity.type
_entity.pdbx_description
1 polymer ?
#
loop_
_entity_poly.entity_id
_entity_poly.type
_entity_poly.pdbx_seq_one_letter_code
_entity_poly.pdbx_strand_id
1 'polypeptide(L)'
;MKKEKRSPAELRNMFGANLRELSRQYPSISELTRQLGINRTQFNRYLSGESFPRPDVLDRICTFFGVDARILLEPVGEIETPNAALSNPFLKDFLGEGINTLTEDQFPSGFYRFFRQSFLNADRFITGLVFVFREGGATYVRGYEPKSGMRLQGLPTTPEAREFRGFVMRLEDGVALMISHRKAMTCSFNYLSRAASFDNNYWVGYVTRTVRESVSSTRVTRMVYEHLGHDLGQALAAAHDAGFKSAEDLTLYVRGQLQVGEPFR
;
A
#
# COMPACT_ATOMS: atom_id res chain seq x y z
N MET A 1 -9.60 10.23 19.87
CA MET A 1 -9.85 9.72 21.24
C MET A 1 -8.56 9.85 22.04
N LYS A 2 -8.57 10.49 23.22
CA LYS A 2 -7.38 10.52 24.09
C LYS A 2 -7.13 9.09 24.61
N LYS A 3 -5.96 8.50 24.33
CA LYS A 3 -5.53 7.24 24.96
C LYS A 3 -5.55 7.45 26.48
N GLU A 4 -6.25 6.59 27.21
CA GLU A 4 -6.22 6.58 28.68
C GLU A 4 -4.78 6.46 29.19
N LYS A 5 -4.47 7.15 30.29
CA LYS A 5 -3.14 7.08 30.92
C LYS A 5 -2.95 5.70 31.54
N ARG A 6 -2.14 4.87 30.88
CA ARG A 6 -1.70 3.56 31.40
C ARG A 6 -0.84 3.74 32.64
N SER A 7 -1.11 2.94 33.66
CA SER A 7 -0.34 2.85 34.89
C SER A 7 1.06 2.25 34.64
N PRO A 8 2.05 2.56 35.49
CA PRO A 8 3.38 1.95 35.39
C PRO A 8 3.36 0.42 35.46
N ALA A 9 2.39 -0.18 36.17
CA ALA A 9 2.23 -1.63 36.28
C ALA A 9 1.76 -2.24 34.95
N GLU A 10 0.80 -1.61 34.27
CA GLU A 10 0.34 -2.06 32.95
C GLU A 10 1.45 -2.02 31.90
N LEU A 11 2.28 -0.97 31.92
CA LEU A 11 3.44 -0.88 31.02
C LEU A 11 4.47 -1.97 31.31
N ARG A 12 4.75 -2.28 32.59
CA ARG A 12 5.67 -3.36 32.96
C ARG A 12 5.14 -4.73 32.52
N ASN A 13 3.84 -4.95 32.68
CA ASN A 13 3.19 -6.18 32.25
C ASN A 13 3.23 -6.35 30.73
N MET A 14 3.05 -5.27 29.96
CA MET A 14 3.19 -5.28 28.50
C MET A 14 4.61 -5.68 28.09
N PHE A 15 5.63 -5.01 28.62
CA PHE A 15 7.01 -5.33 28.32
C PHE A 15 7.37 -6.79 28.67
N GLY A 16 6.96 -7.26 29.85
CA GLY A 16 7.17 -8.65 30.27
C GLY A 16 6.47 -9.66 29.35
N ALA A 17 5.26 -9.36 28.88
CA ALA A 17 4.54 -10.19 27.91
C ALA A 17 5.28 -10.27 26.57
N ASN A 18 5.78 -9.14 26.06
CA ASN A 18 6.55 -9.09 24.83
C ASN A 18 7.86 -9.87 24.91
N LEU A 19 8.59 -9.75 26.03
CA LEU A 19 9.80 -10.54 26.25
C LEU A 19 9.51 -12.03 26.31
N ARG A 20 8.39 -12.47 26.89
CA ARG A 20 8.01 -13.89 26.90
C ARG A 20 7.75 -14.40 25.48
N GLU A 21 7.06 -13.62 24.66
CA GLU A 21 6.82 -13.97 23.25
C GLU A 21 8.14 -14.09 22.49
N LEU A 22 9.00 -13.07 22.56
CA LEU A 22 10.32 -13.04 21.93
C LEU A 22 11.25 -14.16 22.42
N SER A 23 11.08 -14.62 23.65
CA SER A 23 11.89 -15.70 24.23
C SER A 23 11.50 -17.09 23.72
N ARG A 24 10.31 -17.29 23.13
CA ARG A 24 9.82 -18.62 22.69
C ARG A 24 10.66 -19.25 21.60
N GLN A 25 11.35 -18.44 20.80
CA GLN A 25 12.23 -18.91 19.72
C GLN A 25 13.57 -19.49 20.24
N TYR A 26 13.83 -19.40 21.55
CA TYR A 26 15.04 -19.90 22.18
C TYR A 26 14.77 -21.15 23.02
N PRO A 27 15.67 -22.15 23.04
CA PRO A 27 15.48 -23.38 23.81
C PRO A 27 15.37 -23.17 25.33
N SER A 28 16.02 -22.15 25.88
CA SER A 28 15.91 -21.81 27.31
C SER A 28 16.25 -20.35 27.61
N ILE A 29 15.71 -19.84 28.72
CA ILE A 29 16.05 -18.50 29.23
C ILE A 29 17.55 -18.37 29.58
N SER A 30 18.18 -19.46 30.05
CA SER A 30 19.61 -19.45 30.38
C SER A 30 20.49 -19.24 29.15
N GLU A 31 20.12 -19.86 28.03
CA GLU A 31 20.82 -19.70 26.76
C GLU A 31 20.58 -18.30 26.19
N LEU A 32 19.33 -17.84 26.17
CA LEU A 32 18.97 -16.50 25.72
C LEU A 32 19.75 -15.43 26.47
N THR A 33 19.74 -15.48 27.81
CA THR A 33 20.41 -14.47 28.65
C THR A 33 21.93 -14.46 28.48
N ARG A 34 22.55 -15.61 28.18
CA ARG A 34 23.96 -15.71 27.81
C ARG A 34 24.26 -15.04 26.46
N GLN A 35 23.44 -15.27 25.44
CA GLN A 35 23.62 -14.63 24.13
C GLN A 35 23.37 -13.12 24.20
N LEU A 36 22.38 -12.72 24.98
CA LEU A 36 21.95 -11.33 25.15
C LEU A 36 22.88 -10.55 26.10
N GLY A 37 23.72 -11.24 26.89
CA GLY A 37 24.66 -10.63 27.84
C GLY A 37 24.00 -9.98 29.06
N ILE A 38 22.77 -10.39 29.41
CA ILE A 38 22.04 -9.91 30.60
C ILE A 38 22.11 -10.98 31.69
N ASN A 39 22.24 -10.55 32.95
CA ASN A 39 22.13 -11.45 34.09
C ASN A 39 20.74 -12.13 34.12
N ARG A 40 20.69 -13.45 34.24
CA ARG A 40 19.44 -14.23 34.24
C ARG A 40 18.40 -13.75 35.26
N THR A 41 18.83 -13.41 36.48
CA THR A 41 17.95 -12.87 37.53
C THR A 41 17.39 -11.51 37.14
N GLN A 42 18.19 -10.67 36.49
CA GLN A 42 17.73 -9.39 35.96
C GLN A 42 16.70 -9.59 34.83
N PHE A 43 16.96 -10.48 33.89
CA PHE A 43 16.02 -10.77 32.81
C PHE A 43 14.69 -11.36 33.32
N ASN A 44 14.73 -12.25 34.32
CA ASN A 44 13.52 -12.78 34.94
C ASN A 44 12.67 -11.70 35.59
N ARG A 45 13.27 -10.68 36.22
CA ARG A 45 12.54 -9.52 36.77
C ARG A 45 11.87 -8.68 35.69
N TYR A 46 12.40 -8.68 34.46
CA TYR A 46 11.72 -8.06 33.32
C TYR A 46 10.55 -8.92 32.84
N LEU A 47 10.76 -10.23 32.72
CA LEU A 47 9.70 -11.18 32.35
C LEU A 47 8.53 -11.16 33.33
N SER A 48 8.76 -10.97 34.64
CA SER A 48 7.70 -10.89 35.64
C SER A 48 7.05 -9.49 35.75
N GLY A 49 7.59 -8.47 35.09
CA GLY A 49 7.10 -7.10 35.22
C GLY A 49 7.46 -6.42 36.56
N GLU A 50 8.45 -6.95 37.28
CA GLU A 50 8.95 -6.36 38.53
C GLU A 50 9.82 -5.12 38.30
N SER A 51 10.50 -5.03 37.15
CA SER A 51 11.40 -3.91 36.84
C SER A 51 11.42 -3.57 35.35
N PHE A 52 11.93 -2.39 35.03
CA PHE A 52 12.22 -1.96 33.67
C PHE A 52 13.73 -1.95 33.39
N PRO A 53 14.13 -2.22 32.14
CA PRO A 53 15.52 -2.08 31.73
C PRO A 53 15.90 -0.61 31.73
N ARG A 54 17.17 -0.34 32.07
CA ARG A 54 17.79 0.96 31.78
C ARG A 54 17.94 1.13 30.26
N PRO A 55 18.08 2.36 29.74
CA PRO A 55 18.16 2.62 28.30
C PRO A 55 19.22 1.79 27.57
N ASP A 56 20.41 1.62 28.15
CA ASP A 56 21.50 0.80 27.60
C ASP A 56 21.13 -0.69 27.50
N VAL A 57 20.44 -1.20 28.54
CA VAL A 57 19.97 -2.59 28.56
C VAL A 57 18.82 -2.80 27.57
N LEU A 58 17.93 -1.81 27.45
CA LEU A 58 16.82 -1.81 26.50
C LEU A 58 17.34 -1.81 25.06
N ASP A 59 18.27 -0.91 24.73
CA ASP A 59 18.88 -0.82 23.40
C ASP A 59 19.51 -2.17 22.98
N ARG A 60 20.21 -2.82 23.91
CA ARG A 60 20.75 -4.16 23.68
C ARG A 60 19.68 -5.21 23.45
N ILE A 61 18.59 -5.20 24.22
CA ILE A 61 17.43 -6.10 24.02
C ILE A 61 16.83 -5.86 22.64
N CYS A 62 16.55 -4.60 22.29
CA CYS A 62 15.97 -4.19 21.02
C CYS A 62 16.85 -4.63 19.84
N THR A 63 18.15 -4.35 19.90
CA THR A 63 19.13 -4.74 18.87
C THR A 63 19.21 -6.25 18.73
N PHE A 64 19.27 -6.99 19.85
CA PHE A 64 19.36 -8.45 19.83
C PHE A 64 18.15 -9.11 19.17
N PHE A 65 16.94 -8.62 19.45
CA PHE A 65 15.70 -9.16 18.89
C PHE A 65 15.27 -8.53 17.55
N GLY A 66 15.96 -7.48 17.08
CA GLY A 66 15.58 -6.75 15.87
C GLY A 66 14.25 -6.00 15.99
N VAL A 67 13.97 -5.45 17.18
CA VAL A 67 12.72 -4.75 17.53
C VAL A 67 13.00 -3.32 17.99
N ASP A 68 11.95 -2.50 18.05
CA ASP A 68 12.03 -1.11 18.51
C ASP A 68 11.62 -0.95 19.99
N ALA A 69 12.01 0.16 20.64
CA ALA A 69 11.66 0.45 22.03
C ALA A 69 10.14 0.50 22.31
N ARG A 70 9.29 0.59 21.28
CA ARG A 70 7.84 0.34 21.35
C ARG A 70 7.47 -0.96 22.04
N ILE A 71 8.36 -1.96 22.13
CA ILE A 71 8.13 -3.18 22.93
C ILE A 71 7.83 -2.90 24.41
N LEU A 72 8.13 -1.71 24.92
CA LEU A 72 7.71 -1.29 26.26
C LEU A 72 6.21 -1.00 26.36
N LEU A 73 5.57 -0.67 25.24
CA LEU A 73 4.27 -0.01 25.20
C LEU A 73 3.23 -0.77 24.37
N GLU A 74 3.65 -1.58 23.41
CA GLU A 74 2.76 -2.19 22.41
C GLU A 74 3.05 -3.68 22.28
N PRO A 75 2.06 -4.55 21.99
CA PRO A 75 2.31 -5.96 21.78
C PRO A 75 3.32 -6.20 20.65
N VAL A 76 4.32 -7.05 20.87
CA VAL A 76 5.43 -7.24 19.92
C VAL A 76 5.00 -7.81 18.57
N GLY A 77 3.89 -8.55 18.53
CA GLY A 77 3.28 -9.00 17.27
C GLY A 77 2.57 -7.89 16.48
N GLU A 78 2.26 -6.76 17.13
CA GLU A 78 1.66 -5.57 16.51
C GLU A 78 2.72 -4.49 16.21
N ILE A 79 3.91 -4.62 16.82
CA ILE A 79 5.07 -3.80 16.48
C ILE A 79 5.57 -4.33 15.15
N GLU A 80 4.99 -3.81 14.08
CA GLU A 80 5.61 -3.93 12.77
C GLU A 80 7.04 -3.36 12.91
N THR A 81 8.02 -4.24 12.78
CA THR A 81 9.31 -3.90 12.16
C THR A 81 9.20 -4.34 10.72
N PRO A 82 8.51 -3.58 9.85
CA PRO A 82 8.69 -3.84 8.45
C PRO A 82 10.12 -3.41 8.16
N ASN A 83 10.85 -4.30 7.53
CA ASN A 83 11.91 -3.90 6.62
C ASN A 83 11.21 -3.07 5.52
N ALA A 84 10.84 -1.85 5.87
CA ALA A 84 10.04 -0.97 5.08
C ALA A 84 10.99 -0.44 4.02
N ALA A 85 11.12 -1.22 2.95
CA ALA A 85 12.08 -0.97 1.88
C ALA A 85 12.01 0.49 1.41
N LEU A 86 10.81 1.08 1.45
CA LEU A 86 10.51 2.45 1.03
C LEU A 86 10.69 3.52 2.12
N SER A 87 10.78 3.15 3.40
CA SER A 87 11.00 4.09 4.51
C SER A 87 12.29 3.82 5.29
N ASN A 88 13.21 3.04 4.72
CA ASN A 88 14.53 2.82 5.29
C ASN A 88 15.41 4.08 5.09
N PRO A 89 16.47 4.27 5.90
CA PRO A 89 17.36 5.42 5.77
C PRO A 89 18.03 5.56 4.39
N PHE A 90 18.24 4.45 3.68
CA PHE A 90 18.88 4.44 2.36
C PHE A 90 18.01 5.11 1.27
N LEU A 91 16.68 4.95 1.31
CA LEU A 91 15.75 5.53 0.35
C LEU A 91 14.97 6.74 0.89
N LYS A 92 15.17 7.10 2.16
CA LYS A 92 14.40 8.15 2.84
C LYS A 92 14.40 9.47 2.05
N ASP A 93 15.58 9.95 1.68
CA ASP A 93 15.75 11.23 1.00
C ASP A 93 15.58 11.12 -0.53
N PHE A 94 15.15 9.94 -1.01
CA PHE A 94 14.87 9.66 -2.43
C PHE A 94 13.37 9.38 -2.61
N LEU A 95 12.94 8.13 -2.47
CA LEU A 95 11.53 7.74 -2.62
C LEU A 95 10.69 8.10 -1.39
N GLY A 96 11.30 8.11 -0.21
CA GLY A 96 10.60 8.33 1.06
C GLY A 96 9.89 9.69 1.12
N GLU A 97 10.52 10.77 0.64
CA GLU A 97 9.87 12.08 0.57
C GLU A 97 8.64 12.07 -0.33
N GLY A 98 8.73 11.50 -1.53
CA GLY A 98 7.61 11.44 -2.47
C GLY A 98 6.41 10.67 -1.93
N ILE A 99 6.64 9.62 -1.14
CA ILE A 99 5.59 8.80 -0.53
C ILE A 99 4.87 9.53 0.61
N ASN A 100 5.61 10.30 1.43
CA ASN A 100 5.07 10.89 2.66
C ASN A 100 4.60 12.35 2.52
N THR A 101 4.88 13.01 1.39
CA THR A 101 4.56 14.45 1.19
C THR A 101 3.35 14.71 0.28
N LEU A 102 2.66 13.66 -0.18
CA LEU A 102 1.52 13.79 -1.08
C LEU A 102 0.25 14.28 -0.37
N THR A 103 -0.20 15.49 -0.71
CA THR A 103 -1.35 16.13 -0.04
C THR A 103 -2.70 15.76 -0.67
N GLU A 104 -3.78 15.95 0.10
CA GLU A 104 -5.16 15.81 -0.38
C GLU A 104 -5.44 16.70 -1.61
N ASP A 105 -4.89 17.92 -1.63
CA ASP A 105 -5.06 18.83 -2.77
C ASP A 105 -4.37 18.35 -4.04
N GLN A 106 -3.34 17.50 -3.95
CA GLN A 106 -2.64 16.97 -5.11
C GLN A 106 -3.33 15.72 -5.65
N PHE A 107 -3.68 14.79 -4.75
CA PHE A 107 -4.38 13.55 -5.08
C PHE A 107 -5.33 13.17 -3.93
N PRO A 108 -6.61 13.58 -4.01
CA PRO A 108 -7.57 13.38 -2.94
C PRO A 108 -7.81 11.90 -2.56
N SER A 109 -8.13 11.65 -1.30
CA SER A 109 -8.70 10.38 -0.88
C SER A 109 -10.11 10.20 -1.47
N GLY A 110 -10.53 8.96 -1.65
CA GLY A 110 -11.86 8.61 -2.14
C GLY A 110 -11.85 7.60 -3.28
N PHE A 111 -13.00 7.44 -3.91
CA PHE A 111 -13.20 6.58 -5.04
C PHE A 111 -12.75 7.26 -6.33
N TYR A 112 -12.11 6.46 -7.18
CA TYR A 112 -11.75 6.85 -8.53
C TYR A 112 -12.27 5.82 -9.51
N ARG A 113 -12.94 6.31 -10.56
CA ARG A 113 -13.19 5.51 -11.76
C ARG A 113 -11.99 5.67 -12.69
N PHE A 114 -11.45 4.55 -13.18
CA PHE A 114 -10.37 4.60 -14.15
C PHE A 114 -10.80 4.13 -15.54
N PHE A 115 -10.06 4.56 -16.55
CA PHE A 115 -10.23 4.17 -17.94
C PHE A 115 -8.87 3.97 -18.61
N ARG A 116 -8.75 2.91 -19.39
CA ARG A 116 -7.59 2.68 -20.27
C ARG A 116 -7.95 1.81 -21.45
N GLN A 117 -7.09 1.79 -22.46
CA GLN A 117 -7.15 0.76 -23.47
C GLN A 117 -6.81 -0.62 -22.88
N SER A 118 -7.36 -1.68 -23.47
CA SER A 118 -6.97 -3.05 -23.13
C SER A 118 -5.57 -3.34 -23.66
N PHE A 119 -4.73 -3.97 -22.83
CA PHE A 119 -3.40 -4.44 -23.25
C PHE A 119 -3.45 -5.61 -24.24
N LEU A 120 -4.62 -6.25 -24.38
CA LEU A 120 -4.81 -7.43 -25.22
C LEU A 120 -5.60 -7.14 -26.50
N ASN A 121 -6.36 -6.05 -26.55
CA ASN A 121 -7.21 -5.70 -27.68
C ASN A 121 -7.29 -4.17 -27.82
N ALA A 122 -6.74 -3.64 -28.91
CA ALA A 122 -6.68 -2.20 -29.14
C ALA A 122 -8.06 -1.54 -29.32
N ASP A 123 -9.08 -2.29 -29.72
CA ASP A 123 -10.44 -1.77 -29.96
C ASP A 123 -11.32 -1.79 -28.70
N ARG A 124 -10.77 -2.29 -27.57
CA ARG A 124 -11.49 -2.40 -26.31
C ARG A 124 -10.84 -1.54 -25.23
N PHE A 125 -11.69 -0.94 -24.42
CA PHE A 125 -11.32 -0.19 -23.24
C PHE A 125 -11.69 -0.95 -21.99
N ILE A 126 -11.02 -0.66 -20.89
CA ILE A 126 -11.32 -1.22 -19.58
C ILE A 126 -11.63 -0.06 -18.66
N THR A 127 -12.77 -0.17 -17.97
CA THR A 127 -13.12 0.69 -16.85
C THR A 127 -13.24 -0.11 -15.56
N GLY A 128 -12.88 0.53 -14.45
CA GLY A 128 -12.97 -0.07 -13.14
C GLY A 128 -12.91 0.97 -12.03
N LEU A 129 -12.99 0.49 -10.80
CA LEU A 129 -13.02 1.32 -9.61
C LEU A 129 -11.79 1.03 -8.75
N VAL A 130 -11.19 2.10 -8.22
CA VAL A 130 -10.20 2.02 -7.14
C VAL A 130 -10.61 2.94 -5.99
N PHE A 131 -10.14 2.62 -4.79
CA PHE A 131 -10.28 3.43 -3.61
C PHE A 131 -8.90 3.87 -3.13
N VAL A 132 -8.73 5.18 -2.98
CA VAL A 132 -7.51 5.84 -2.54
C VAL A 132 -7.72 6.32 -1.10
N PHE A 133 -6.77 6.02 -0.23
CA PHE A 133 -6.85 6.39 1.19
C PHE A 133 -5.46 6.64 1.78
N ARG A 134 -5.40 7.38 2.87
CA ARG A 134 -4.16 7.70 3.59
C ARG A 134 -4.08 6.96 4.92
N GLU A 135 -2.92 6.37 5.20
CA GLU A 135 -2.66 5.67 6.46
C GLU A 135 -1.16 5.78 6.79
N GLY A 136 -0.83 6.12 8.03
CA GLY A 136 0.57 6.23 8.47
C GLY A 136 1.41 7.28 7.71
N GLY A 137 0.79 8.31 7.13
CA GLY A 137 1.47 9.35 6.34
C GLY A 137 1.68 9.00 4.86
N ALA A 138 1.44 7.74 4.46
CA ALA A 138 1.50 7.31 3.07
C ALA A 138 0.10 7.30 2.42
N THR A 139 0.07 7.36 1.10
CA THR A 139 -1.15 7.23 0.30
C THR A 139 -1.18 5.87 -0.36
N TYR A 140 -2.31 5.16 -0.23
CA TYR A 140 -2.52 3.82 -0.74
C TYR A 140 -3.68 3.77 -1.72
N VAL A 141 -3.64 2.76 -2.59
CA VAL A 141 -4.71 2.45 -3.52
C VAL A 141 -5.09 0.98 -3.38
N ARG A 142 -6.40 0.70 -3.41
CA ARG A 142 -6.95 -0.65 -3.48
C ARG A 142 -7.97 -0.72 -4.59
N GLY A 143 -7.95 -1.78 -5.38
CA GLY A 143 -8.97 -2.02 -6.38
C GLY A 143 -9.13 -3.49 -6.70
N TYR A 144 -10.06 -3.77 -7.61
CA TYR A 144 -10.37 -5.12 -8.05
C TYR A 144 -10.48 -5.16 -9.56
N GLU A 145 -9.80 -6.10 -10.20
CA GLU A 145 -9.96 -6.33 -11.64
C GLU A 145 -11.44 -6.61 -11.97
N PRO A 146 -11.99 -6.11 -13.10
CA PRO A 146 -13.35 -6.45 -13.48
C PRO A 146 -13.54 -7.97 -13.67
N LYS A 147 -14.69 -8.51 -13.25
CA LYS A 147 -14.97 -9.96 -13.37
C LYS A 147 -14.87 -10.45 -14.82
N SER A 148 -15.24 -9.60 -15.78
CA SER A 148 -15.13 -9.88 -17.22
C SER A 148 -13.67 -10.07 -17.66
N GLY A 149 -12.74 -9.24 -17.14
CA GLY A 149 -11.31 -9.38 -17.38
C GLY A 149 -10.72 -10.70 -16.86
N MET A 150 -11.17 -11.13 -15.67
CA MET A 150 -10.78 -12.42 -15.09
C MET A 150 -11.30 -13.59 -15.93
N ARG A 151 -12.59 -13.55 -16.31
CA ARG A 151 -13.23 -14.61 -17.11
C ARG A 151 -12.55 -14.79 -18.47
N LEU A 152 -12.16 -13.70 -19.14
CA LEU A 152 -11.45 -13.75 -20.41
C LEU A 152 -10.13 -14.51 -20.32
N GLN A 153 -9.48 -14.48 -19.16
CA GLN A 153 -8.21 -15.16 -18.90
C GLN A 153 -8.39 -16.53 -18.24
N GLY A 154 -9.63 -17.00 -18.05
CA GLY A 154 -9.92 -18.24 -17.33
C GLY A 154 -9.56 -18.19 -15.84
N LEU A 155 -9.46 -16.99 -15.24
CA LEU A 155 -9.06 -16.80 -13.85
C LEU A 155 -10.28 -16.76 -12.90
N PRO A 156 -10.10 -17.13 -11.61
CA PRO A 156 -11.17 -17.05 -10.62
C PRO A 156 -11.71 -15.63 -10.44
N THR A 157 -13.03 -15.48 -10.28
CA THR A 157 -13.68 -14.18 -10.06
C THR A 157 -13.88 -13.83 -8.58
N THR A 158 -13.21 -14.55 -7.66
CA THR A 158 -13.32 -14.28 -6.22
C THR A 158 -12.67 -12.93 -5.88
N PRO A 159 -13.10 -12.25 -4.80
CA PRO A 159 -12.50 -10.98 -4.39
C PRO A 159 -10.98 -11.08 -4.22
N GLU A 160 -10.48 -12.16 -3.63
CA GLU A 160 -9.07 -12.35 -3.30
C GLU A 160 -8.20 -12.51 -4.56
N ALA A 161 -8.74 -13.11 -5.61
CA ALA A 161 -8.03 -13.29 -6.89
C ALA A 161 -8.00 -12.00 -7.71
N ARG A 162 -8.97 -11.11 -7.50
CA ARG A 162 -9.16 -9.86 -8.24
C ARG A 162 -8.46 -8.67 -7.59
N GLU A 163 -8.22 -8.74 -6.29
CA GLU A 163 -7.69 -7.64 -5.50
C GLU A 163 -6.26 -7.29 -5.94
N PHE A 164 -6.03 -6.00 -6.14
CA PHE A 164 -4.72 -5.39 -6.26
C PHE A 164 -4.57 -4.24 -5.27
N ARG A 165 -3.33 -3.99 -4.84
CA ARG A 165 -2.99 -2.93 -3.89
C ARG A 165 -1.73 -2.21 -4.33
N GLY A 166 -1.60 -0.96 -3.94
CA GLY A 166 -0.42 -0.17 -4.25
C GLY A 166 -0.23 1.02 -3.34
N PHE A 167 0.90 1.70 -3.50
CA PHE A 167 1.15 3.01 -2.91
C PHE A 167 1.23 4.08 -3.99
N VAL A 168 1.00 5.31 -3.57
CA VAL A 168 1.08 6.51 -4.41
C VAL A 168 2.19 7.40 -3.89
N MET A 169 3.01 7.92 -4.80
CA MET A 169 4.08 8.87 -4.50
C MET A 169 3.97 10.10 -5.40
N ARG A 170 4.30 11.26 -4.86
CA ARG A 170 4.41 12.50 -5.63
C ARG A 170 5.62 12.41 -6.58
N LEU A 171 5.42 12.79 -7.84
CA LEU A 171 6.48 12.98 -8.82
C LEU A 171 6.22 14.26 -9.62
N GLU A 172 7.15 15.21 -9.58
CA GLU A 172 7.05 16.50 -10.30
C GLU A 172 5.65 17.14 -10.23
N ASP A 173 4.95 17.21 -11.37
CA ASP A 173 3.63 17.81 -11.59
C ASP A 173 2.46 16.81 -11.43
N GLY A 174 2.75 15.59 -10.97
CA GLY A 174 1.77 14.51 -10.84
C GLY A 174 2.08 13.53 -9.73
N VAL A 175 1.57 12.32 -9.92
CA VAL A 175 1.73 11.19 -9.01
C VAL A 175 2.13 9.94 -9.78
N ALA A 176 2.94 9.10 -9.14
CA ALA A 176 3.15 7.74 -9.57
C ALA A 176 2.48 6.74 -8.63
N LEU A 177 1.90 5.69 -9.20
CA LEU A 177 1.30 4.59 -8.48
C LEU A 177 2.05 3.31 -8.82
N MET A 178 2.56 2.63 -7.79
CA MET A 178 3.09 1.28 -7.93
C MET A 178 2.04 0.30 -7.40
N ILE A 179 1.43 -0.47 -8.30
CA ILE A 179 0.32 -1.38 -7.99
C ILE A 179 0.75 -2.82 -8.24
N SER A 180 0.43 -3.71 -7.30
CA SER A 180 0.78 -5.11 -7.34
C SER A 180 -0.44 -5.98 -7.08
N HIS A 181 -0.52 -7.08 -7.83
CA HIS A 181 -1.44 -8.17 -7.51
C HIS A 181 -0.90 -8.98 -6.33
N ARG A 182 -1.80 -9.71 -5.67
CA ARG A 182 -1.47 -10.56 -4.53
C ARG A 182 -0.29 -11.48 -4.85
N LYS A 183 0.63 -11.65 -3.89
CA LYS A 183 1.88 -12.43 -4.02
C LYS A 183 2.83 -11.92 -5.12
N ALA A 184 2.77 -10.63 -5.48
CA ALA A 184 3.62 -10.03 -6.50
C ALA A 184 3.57 -10.76 -7.85
N MET A 185 2.41 -11.34 -8.20
CA MET A 185 2.23 -12.06 -9.47
C MET A 185 2.46 -11.15 -10.68
N THR A 186 1.96 -9.92 -10.61
CA THR A 186 2.16 -8.88 -11.62
C THR A 186 2.23 -7.52 -10.94
N CYS A 187 2.92 -6.59 -11.58
CA CYS A 187 3.04 -5.23 -11.11
C CYS A 187 2.84 -4.23 -12.27
N SER A 188 2.26 -3.08 -11.97
CA SER A 188 2.11 -1.97 -12.90
C SER A 188 2.64 -0.68 -12.29
N PHE A 189 3.32 0.11 -13.11
CA PHE A 189 3.64 1.49 -12.81
C PHE A 189 2.69 2.41 -13.57
N ASN A 190 2.04 3.33 -12.85
CA ASN A 190 1.19 4.36 -13.43
C ASN A 190 1.81 5.72 -13.14
N TYR A 191 1.77 6.63 -14.10
CA TYR A 191 2.00 8.05 -13.87
C TYR A 191 0.73 8.81 -14.29
N LEU A 192 0.32 9.77 -13.47
CA LEU A 192 -0.89 10.55 -13.64
C LEU A 192 -0.64 11.99 -13.20
N SER A 193 -0.96 12.96 -14.05
CA SER A 193 -0.97 14.39 -13.69
C SER A 193 -2.39 14.94 -13.79
N ARG A 194 -2.67 16.01 -13.05
CA ARG A 194 -4.03 16.56 -13.02
C ARG A 194 -4.36 17.23 -14.35
N ALA A 195 -5.47 16.83 -14.95
CA ALA A 195 -5.94 17.45 -16.19
C ALA A 195 -6.74 18.72 -15.90
N ALA A 196 -6.49 19.76 -16.69
CA ALA A 196 -7.35 20.93 -16.73
C ALA A 196 -8.75 20.50 -17.19
N SER A 197 -9.66 20.40 -16.23
CA SER A 197 -11.08 20.04 -16.40
C SER A 197 -11.91 21.03 -15.58
N PHE A 198 -13.18 21.22 -15.95
CA PHE A 198 -14.04 22.20 -15.29
C PHE A 198 -14.16 21.96 -13.77
N ASP A 199 -14.39 20.70 -13.37
CA ASP A 199 -14.47 20.30 -11.96
C ASP A 199 -13.11 19.90 -11.36
N ASN A 200 -12.03 20.00 -12.15
CA ASN A 200 -10.66 19.67 -11.75
C ASN A 200 -10.51 18.28 -11.09
N ASN A 201 -11.34 17.32 -11.52
CA ASN A 201 -11.51 15.99 -10.95
C ASN A 201 -10.96 14.87 -11.85
N TYR A 202 -10.19 15.22 -12.89
CA TYR A 202 -9.53 14.26 -13.77
C TYR A 202 -8.02 14.26 -13.64
N TRP A 203 -7.43 13.07 -13.70
CA TRP A 203 -6.00 12.84 -13.82
C TRP A 203 -5.73 11.98 -15.04
N VAL A 204 -4.72 12.35 -15.81
CA VAL A 204 -4.41 11.74 -17.10
C VAL A 204 -2.92 11.42 -17.15
N GLY A 205 -2.61 10.30 -17.78
CA GLY A 205 -1.23 9.88 -17.97
C GLY A 205 -1.19 8.50 -18.59
N TYR A 206 -0.43 7.58 -18.00
CA TYR A 206 -0.24 6.26 -18.58
C TYR A 206 -0.01 5.18 -17.54
N VAL A 207 -0.23 3.94 -17.96
CA VAL A 207 0.04 2.73 -17.19
C VAL A 207 0.94 1.80 -17.98
N THR A 208 1.90 1.20 -17.30
CA THR A 208 2.78 0.15 -17.83
C THR A 208 2.53 -1.18 -17.12
N ARG A 209 2.78 -2.29 -17.81
CA ARG A 209 2.75 -3.63 -17.22
C ARG A 209 4.12 -4.31 -17.31
N THR A 210 4.48 -5.04 -16.25
CA THR A 210 5.74 -5.77 -16.13
C THR A 210 5.67 -7.16 -16.75
N VAL A 211 5.51 -7.22 -18.07
CA VAL A 211 5.51 -8.49 -18.83
C VAL A 211 6.58 -8.50 -19.92
N ARG A 212 6.98 -9.70 -20.35
CA ARG A 212 7.89 -9.87 -21.50
C ARG A 212 7.30 -9.17 -22.73
N GLU A 213 8.19 -8.59 -23.53
CA GLU A 213 7.82 -8.08 -24.85
C GLU A 213 7.22 -9.18 -25.72
N SER A 214 6.15 -8.83 -26.43
CA SER A 214 5.53 -9.66 -27.45
C SER A 214 5.03 -8.75 -28.55
N VAL A 215 5.19 -9.20 -29.80
CA VAL A 215 4.77 -8.48 -31.02
C VAL A 215 3.28 -8.15 -30.99
N SER A 216 2.47 -8.96 -30.31
CA SER A 216 1.01 -8.84 -30.30
C SER A 216 0.43 -8.04 -29.14
N SER A 217 1.26 -7.50 -28.24
CA SER A 217 0.74 -6.99 -26.96
C SER A 217 1.42 -5.71 -26.48
N THR A 218 0.62 -4.68 -26.22
CA THR A 218 1.08 -3.38 -25.76
C THR A 218 1.56 -3.45 -24.31
N ARG A 219 2.65 -2.77 -23.96
CA ARG A 219 3.16 -2.72 -22.56
C ARG A 219 2.86 -1.41 -21.84
N VAL A 220 2.47 -0.38 -22.58
CA VAL A 220 2.13 0.94 -22.07
C VAL A 220 0.90 1.49 -22.78
N THR A 221 -0.05 2.04 -22.04
CA THR A 221 -1.23 2.71 -22.62
C THR A 221 -1.63 3.92 -21.80
N ARG A 222 -2.40 4.83 -22.41
CA ARG A 222 -2.94 6.01 -21.73
C ARG A 222 -3.95 5.57 -20.66
N MET A 223 -3.96 6.31 -19.55
CA MET A 223 -4.79 6.04 -18.38
C MET A 223 -5.46 7.35 -17.95
N VAL A 224 -6.74 7.26 -17.60
CA VAL A 224 -7.53 8.37 -17.05
C VAL A 224 -8.12 7.94 -15.73
N TYR A 225 -8.03 8.80 -14.72
CA TYR A 225 -8.67 8.66 -13.43
C TYR A 225 -9.64 9.82 -13.24
N GLU A 226 -10.87 9.51 -12.84
CA GLU A 226 -11.90 10.47 -12.47
C GLU A 226 -12.20 10.30 -10.98
N HIS A 227 -12.04 11.37 -10.21
CA HIS A 227 -12.33 11.38 -8.79
C HIS A 227 -13.84 11.51 -8.55
N LEU A 228 -14.40 10.52 -7.85
CA LEU A 228 -15.81 10.45 -7.47
C LEU A 228 -16.03 10.87 -6.00
N GLY A 229 -14.97 11.25 -5.28
CA GLY A 229 -15.03 11.58 -3.87
C GLY A 229 -15.40 10.38 -3.00
N HIS A 230 -16.25 10.61 -1.99
CA HIS A 230 -16.71 9.58 -1.05
C HIS A 230 -18.17 9.17 -1.30
N ASP A 231 -18.72 9.52 -2.45
CA ASP A 231 -20.10 9.20 -2.82
C ASP A 231 -20.22 7.70 -3.14
N LEU A 232 -20.85 6.97 -2.23
CA LEU A 232 -21.07 5.53 -2.39
C LEU A 232 -22.02 5.20 -3.54
N GLY A 233 -22.98 6.07 -3.86
CA GLY A 233 -23.90 5.88 -4.99
C GLY A 233 -23.15 5.91 -6.31
N GLN A 234 -22.31 6.92 -6.51
CA GLN A 234 -21.45 7.02 -7.70
C GLN A 234 -20.43 5.89 -7.76
N ALA A 235 -19.81 5.53 -6.62
CA ALA A 235 -18.87 4.43 -6.56
C ALA A 235 -19.51 3.08 -6.92
N LEU A 236 -20.72 2.79 -6.41
CA LEU A 236 -21.46 1.57 -6.75
C LEU A 236 -21.88 1.54 -8.22
N ALA A 237 -22.35 2.67 -8.76
CA ALA A 237 -22.68 2.77 -10.18
C ALA A 237 -21.45 2.49 -11.06
N ALA A 238 -20.30 3.09 -10.74
CA ALA A 238 -19.05 2.82 -11.43
C ALA A 238 -18.56 1.37 -11.25
N ALA A 239 -18.74 0.76 -10.08
CA ALA A 239 -18.39 -0.64 -9.84
C ALA A 239 -19.26 -1.61 -10.66
N HIS A 240 -20.55 -1.31 -10.83
CA HIS A 240 -21.46 -2.10 -11.68
C HIS A 240 -21.16 -1.93 -13.16
N ASP A 241 -20.74 -0.73 -13.57
CA ASP A 241 -20.36 -0.41 -14.95
C ASP A 241 -18.96 -0.95 -15.35
N ALA A 242 -18.16 -1.38 -14.36
CA ALA A 242 -16.80 -1.87 -14.54
C ALA A 242 -16.70 -3.06 -15.51
N GLY A 243 -15.74 -3.01 -16.44
CA GLY A 243 -15.54 -4.05 -17.43
C GLY A 243 -14.96 -3.56 -18.75
N PHE A 244 -15.11 -4.39 -19.77
CA PHE A 244 -14.75 -4.03 -21.14
C PHE A 244 -15.80 -3.11 -21.75
N LYS A 245 -15.33 -2.09 -22.46
CA LYS A 245 -16.12 -1.05 -23.13
C LYS A 245 -15.67 -0.91 -24.59
N SER A 246 -16.59 -0.51 -25.48
CA SER A 246 -16.21 0.04 -26.78
C SER A 246 -15.86 1.53 -26.64
N ALA A 247 -15.39 2.16 -27.72
CA ALA A 247 -15.11 3.60 -27.70
C ALA A 247 -16.40 4.42 -27.51
N GLU A 248 -17.52 3.96 -28.07
CA GLU A 248 -18.82 4.63 -28.03
C GLU A 248 -19.42 4.66 -26.62
N ASP A 249 -19.09 3.67 -25.79
CA ASP A 249 -19.51 3.60 -24.39
C ASP A 249 -18.82 4.67 -23.52
N LEU A 250 -17.75 5.31 -24.01
CA LEU A 250 -16.98 6.31 -23.28
C LEU A 250 -17.49 7.73 -23.57
N THR A 251 -17.47 8.58 -22.55
CA THR A 251 -17.75 10.00 -22.71
C THR A 251 -16.77 10.63 -23.70
N LEU A 252 -17.20 11.69 -24.40
CA LEU A 252 -16.35 12.39 -25.37
C LEU A 252 -15.06 12.92 -24.73
N TYR A 253 -15.16 13.40 -23.48
CA TYR A 253 -14.00 13.88 -22.73
C TYR A 253 -12.99 12.76 -22.48
N VAL A 254 -13.43 11.60 -21.96
CA VAL A 254 -12.55 10.46 -21.69
C VAL A 254 -11.92 9.94 -22.98
N ARG A 255 -12.67 9.86 -24.09
CA ARG A 255 -12.12 9.51 -25.41
C ARG A 255 -11.02 10.45 -25.86
N GLY A 256 -11.22 11.76 -25.67
CA GLY A 256 -10.22 12.78 -25.98
C GLY A 256 -8.94 12.58 -25.16
N GLN A 257 -9.05 12.37 -23.85
CA GLN A 257 -7.89 12.15 -22.97
C GLN A 257 -7.15 10.84 -23.28
N LEU A 258 -7.87 9.79 -23.68
CA LEU A 258 -7.27 8.53 -24.12
C LEU A 258 -6.69 8.58 -25.54
N GLN A 259 -6.91 9.67 -26.28
CA GLN A 259 -6.48 9.84 -27.68
C GLN A 259 -6.81 8.59 -28.53
N VAL A 260 -8.08 8.18 -28.48
CA VAL A 260 -8.55 6.96 -29.15
C VAL A 260 -8.21 7.00 -30.65
N GLY A 261 -7.52 5.96 -31.14
CA GLY A 261 -7.03 5.87 -32.52
C GLY A 261 -5.57 6.30 -32.69
N GLU A 262 -4.98 7.02 -31.73
CA GLU A 262 -3.60 7.46 -31.80
C GLU A 262 -2.67 6.54 -30.98
N PRO A 263 -1.57 6.04 -31.56
CA PRO A 263 -0.63 5.19 -30.83
C PRO A 263 0.00 5.95 -29.65
N PHE A 264 0.36 5.20 -28.60
CA PHE A 264 1.19 5.72 -27.52
C PHE A 264 2.61 5.94 -28.06
N ARG A 265 3.21 7.11 -27.78
CA ARG A 265 4.56 7.47 -28.23
C ARG A 265 5.51 7.59 -27.05
#